data_AF-A0A934DZL8-F1
#
_entry.id   AF-A0A934DZL8-F1
#
_cell.length_a   1.000
_cell.length_b   1.000
_cell.length_c   1.000
_cell.angle_alpha   90.00
_cell.angle_beta   90.00
_cell.angle_gamma   90.00
#
_symmetry.space_group_name_H-M   'P 1'
#
loop_
_entity.id
_entity.type
_entity.pdbx_description
1 polymer ?
#
loop_
_entity_poly.entity_id
_entity_poly.type
_entity_poly.pdbx_seq_one_letter_code
_entity_poly.pdbx_strand_id
1 'polypeptide(L)'
;MRSALHRRGWAPAVLLVTRVAACGEPQHSDLDGSSAPGDVIAAAGQDARAPSADASRVANDGGEGLDTGPSKDAASTDPDAHREESPDAALAGLDAATPPDASTPDGGPLCAPSCLAGEACLETTCVQVAFSSICGLAHATLLNDGSSVDEAVGSGVAAAVSVACGEDFTVSLRSLADPSAFEASTGRLLTPRSELAFTSGGFYFNPLVAALESSRRSPLYFTSNGSTIGWAASVTNLPVLTFPGSDVSDTHDFFVIELFDDGDGRLLLVDYGIGSQGTQAAGRKVQEMIAAPASYADRWYVYEWVLDADAGGEVTRLVVSGR
;
A
#
# COMPACT_ATOMS: atom_id res chain seq x y z
N MET A 1 34.71 26.75 -40.94
CA MET A 1 34.77 25.87 -39.76
C MET A 1 33.35 25.40 -39.46
N ARG A 2 33.02 24.14 -39.77
CA ARG A 2 31.70 23.53 -39.55
C ARG A 2 31.85 22.50 -38.43
N SER A 3 31.13 22.66 -37.33
CA SER A 3 31.07 21.69 -36.23
C SER A 3 30.01 20.63 -36.52
N ALA A 4 30.43 19.36 -36.46
CA ALA A 4 29.56 18.20 -36.57
C ALA A 4 29.06 17.80 -35.17
N LEU A 5 27.74 17.75 -35.01
CA LEU A 5 27.05 17.18 -33.85
C LEU A 5 26.68 15.73 -34.18
N HIS A 6 27.34 14.77 -33.52
CA HIS A 6 26.93 13.36 -33.54
C HIS A 6 25.77 13.15 -32.57
N ARG A 7 24.58 12.84 -33.11
CA ARG A 7 23.47 12.25 -32.36
C ARG A 7 23.73 10.76 -32.22
N ARG A 8 23.88 10.26 -30.99
CA ARG A 8 23.79 8.82 -30.70
C ARG A 8 22.31 8.48 -30.49
N GLY A 9 21.78 7.63 -31.36
CA GLY A 9 20.45 7.07 -31.22
C GLY A 9 20.43 6.03 -30.10
N TRP A 10 19.48 6.16 -29.18
CA TRP A 10 19.06 5.09 -28.29
C TRP A 10 18.05 4.21 -29.04
N ALA A 11 18.31 2.91 -29.09
CA ALA A 11 17.31 1.91 -29.48
C ALA A 11 16.67 1.35 -28.20
N PRO A 12 15.35 1.13 -28.17
CA PRO A 12 14.70 0.50 -27.03
C PRO A 12 15.05 -0.99 -26.98
N ALA A 13 15.44 -1.47 -25.80
CA ALA A 13 15.59 -2.89 -25.53
C ALA A 13 14.19 -3.53 -25.50
N VAL A 14 13.92 -4.42 -26.47
CA VAL A 14 12.74 -5.28 -26.47
C VAL A 14 13.03 -6.45 -25.51
N LEU A 15 12.41 -6.41 -24.33
CA LEU A 15 12.44 -7.53 -23.39
C LEU A 15 11.46 -8.61 -23.88
N LEU A 16 12.00 -9.65 -24.49
CA LEU A 16 11.24 -10.83 -24.91
C LEU A 16 11.01 -11.71 -23.68
N VAL A 17 9.81 -11.66 -23.09
CA VAL A 17 9.40 -12.58 -22.02
C VAL A 17 8.91 -13.87 -22.67
N THR A 18 9.75 -14.91 -22.68
CA THR A 18 9.32 -16.27 -23.05
C THR A 18 8.46 -16.87 -21.94
N ARG A 19 7.20 -17.18 -22.26
CA ARG A 19 6.27 -17.95 -21.40
C ARG A 19 6.90 -19.31 -21.05
N VAL A 20 7.11 -19.57 -19.76
CA VAL A 20 7.28 -20.93 -19.23
C VAL A 20 5.97 -21.31 -18.57
N ALA A 21 5.21 -22.20 -19.23
CA ALA A 21 4.06 -22.86 -18.64
C ALA A 21 4.49 -24.25 -18.14
N ALA A 22 4.29 -24.51 -16.85
CA ALA A 22 3.90 -25.81 -16.30
C ALA A 22 3.70 -25.68 -14.79
N CYS A 23 2.45 -25.55 -14.34
CA CYS A 23 2.08 -25.91 -12.97
C CYS A 23 2.21 -27.43 -12.86
N GLY A 24 3.21 -27.91 -12.12
CA GLY A 24 3.36 -29.32 -11.77
C GLY A 24 2.55 -29.68 -10.54
N GLU A 25 1.82 -30.80 -10.60
CA GLU A 25 1.19 -31.46 -9.46
C GLU A 25 2.21 -31.74 -8.34
N PRO A 26 1.86 -31.55 -7.06
CA PRO A 26 2.70 -31.98 -5.96
C PRO A 26 2.54 -33.48 -5.73
N GLN A 27 3.63 -34.24 -5.92
CA GLN A 27 3.73 -35.59 -5.39
C GLN A 27 4.04 -35.53 -3.90
N HIS A 28 3.10 -36.03 -3.10
CA HIS A 28 3.32 -36.38 -1.70
C HIS A 28 4.28 -37.57 -1.62
N SER A 29 5.40 -37.40 -0.92
CA SER A 29 6.15 -38.51 -0.35
C SER A 29 6.52 -38.19 1.09
N ASP A 30 5.90 -38.96 1.98
CA ASP A 30 6.24 -39.10 3.39
C ASP A 30 7.73 -39.42 3.58
N LEU A 31 8.41 -38.76 4.52
CA LEU A 31 9.46 -39.39 5.33
C LEU A 31 9.56 -38.73 6.71
N ASP A 32 9.36 -39.57 7.72
CA ASP A 32 9.68 -39.41 9.13
C ASP A 32 11.13 -38.97 9.38
N GLY A 33 11.36 -38.20 10.46
CA GLY A 33 12.73 -37.88 10.88
C GLY A 33 12.87 -37.00 12.13
N SER A 34 12.55 -37.55 13.29
CA SER A 34 12.93 -37.09 14.63
C SER A 34 14.41 -36.69 14.76
N SER A 35 14.72 -35.52 15.35
CA SER A 35 15.39 -35.38 16.68
C SER A 35 16.08 -34.03 16.94
N ALA A 36 15.69 -33.44 18.07
CA ALA A 36 16.43 -32.65 19.08
C ALA A 36 17.09 -31.27 18.78
N PRO A 37 17.07 -30.34 19.77
CA PRO A 37 17.56 -28.97 19.65
C PRO A 37 19.01 -28.82 20.15
N GLY A 38 19.77 -27.92 19.52
CA GLY A 38 21.16 -27.61 19.88
C GLY A 38 21.44 -26.11 19.89
N ASP A 39 21.55 -25.60 21.11
CA ASP A 39 22.47 -24.57 21.63
C ASP A 39 22.56 -23.15 21.05
N VAL A 40 22.28 -22.26 22.01
CA VAL A 40 22.64 -20.86 22.17
C VAL A 40 24.16 -20.65 22.08
N ILE A 41 24.59 -19.70 21.24
CA ILE A 41 25.87 -19.01 21.43
C ILE A 41 25.59 -17.51 21.49
N ALA A 42 25.66 -16.99 22.72
CA ALA A 42 25.91 -15.59 22.99
C ALA A 42 27.41 -15.31 22.78
N ALA A 43 27.73 -14.26 22.03
CA ALA A 43 29.06 -13.65 22.06
C ALA A 43 28.90 -12.16 22.32
N ALA A 44 29.39 -11.75 23.48
CA ALA A 44 29.56 -10.38 23.92
C ALA A 44 30.85 -9.77 23.35
N GLY A 45 30.91 -8.44 23.40
CA GLY A 45 32.14 -7.64 23.31
C GLY A 45 32.36 -6.97 21.96
N GLN A 46 32.91 -5.76 21.87
CA GLN A 46 33.13 -4.64 22.79
C GLN A 46 33.69 -3.51 21.89
N ASP A 47 33.54 -2.28 22.37
CA ASP A 47 34.43 -1.14 22.11
C ASP A 47 34.38 -0.37 20.78
N ALA A 48 33.80 0.83 20.92
CA ALA A 48 34.46 2.13 20.77
C ALA A 48 34.77 2.67 19.37
N ARG A 49 34.09 3.77 19.00
CA ARG A 49 34.70 5.13 18.98
C ARG A 49 33.69 6.19 18.54
N ALA A 50 33.49 7.18 19.41
CA ALA A 50 33.00 8.50 19.03
C ALA A 50 34.18 9.37 18.53
N PRO A 51 33.92 10.33 17.64
CA PRO A 51 34.62 11.61 17.63
C PRO A 51 33.61 12.73 17.93
N SER A 52 33.68 13.35 19.11
CA SER A 52 34.32 14.65 19.36
C SER A 52 33.84 15.77 18.41
N ALA A 53 33.00 16.65 18.96
CA ALA A 53 32.88 18.03 18.54
C ALA A 53 34.24 18.75 18.71
N ASP A 54 34.58 19.68 17.80
CA ASP A 54 34.72 21.11 18.09
C ASP A 54 35.45 21.86 16.95
N ALA A 55 35.12 23.15 16.86
CA ALA A 55 35.91 24.28 16.39
C ALA A 55 35.67 24.85 14.98
N SER A 56 34.94 25.97 15.01
CA SER A 56 35.45 27.31 14.67
C SER A 56 35.16 27.94 13.30
N ARG A 57 34.33 28.99 13.39
CA ARG A 57 34.59 30.38 12.95
C ARG A 57 35.07 30.59 11.51
N VAL A 58 34.17 31.14 10.69
CA VAL A 58 34.50 32.23 9.77
C VAL A 58 33.51 33.36 9.99
N ALA A 59 34.03 34.47 10.50
CA ALA A 59 33.38 35.77 10.45
C ALA A 59 33.45 36.27 9.01
N ASN A 60 32.35 36.81 8.49
CA ASN A 60 32.44 37.85 7.47
C ASN A 60 31.44 38.95 7.82
N ASP A 61 32.04 40.11 7.99
CA ASP A 61 31.51 41.40 8.36
C ASP A 61 31.36 42.24 7.08
N GLY A 62 30.44 43.20 7.11
CA GLY A 62 30.43 44.35 6.20
C GLY A 62 29.36 44.34 5.10
N GLY A 63 28.41 45.29 5.19
CA GLY A 63 27.61 45.71 4.05
C GLY A 63 26.35 46.49 4.39
N GLU A 64 26.52 47.69 4.93
CA GLU A 64 25.47 48.68 5.19
C GLU A 64 24.65 49.08 3.93
N GLY A 65 23.39 49.43 4.14
CA GLY A 65 22.53 49.99 3.08
C GLY A 65 21.12 50.32 3.55
N LEU A 66 20.99 51.33 4.42
CA LEU A 66 19.74 52.02 4.73
C LEU A 66 19.26 52.78 3.48
N ASP A 67 18.03 52.54 3.02
CA ASP A 67 17.25 53.56 2.31
C ASP A 67 15.77 53.49 2.72
N THR A 68 15.23 54.67 2.99
CA THR A 68 13.98 54.94 3.70
C THR A 68 12.96 55.59 2.78
N GLY A 69 12.04 54.80 2.22
CA GLY A 69 10.69 55.21 1.75
C GLY A 69 10.59 56.25 0.60
N PRO A 70 9.37 56.60 0.13
CA PRO A 70 8.06 56.28 0.68
C PRO A 70 7.09 55.54 -0.27
N SER A 71 6.09 54.95 0.39
CA SER A 71 4.81 54.40 -0.09
C SER A 71 4.11 55.20 -1.19
N LYS A 72 3.56 54.48 -2.19
CA LYS A 72 2.29 54.78 -2.86
C LYS A 72 1.57 53.49 -3.28
N ASP A 73 0.50 53.18 -2.55
CA ASP A 73 -0.80 52.65 -2.96
C ASP A 73 -0.91 51.92 -4.32
N ALA A 74 -1.13 50.61 -4.24
CA ALA A 74 -2.13 49.91 -5.07
C ALA A 74 -2.59 48.66 -4.32
N ALA A 75 -3.80 48.74 -3.77
CA ALA A 75 -4.48 47.62 -3.14
C ALA A 75 -4.84 46.54 -4.18
N SER A 76 -4.42 45.31 -3.91
CA SER A 76 -5.06 44.09 -4.40
C SER A 76 -5.13 43.15 -3.21
N THR A 77 -6.29 43.13 -2.57
CA THR A 77 -6.64 42.18 -1.52
C THR A 77 -7.23 40.96 -2.20
N ASP A 78 -6.42 39.91 -2.34
CA ASP A 78 -6.94 38.56 -2.51
C ASP A 78 -6.04 37.57 -1.75
N PRO A 79 -6.32 37.28 -0.46
CA PRO A 79 -5.65 36.24 0.29
C PRO A 79 -6.60 35.05 0.49
N ASP A 80 -6.91 34.31 -0.57
CA ASP A 80 -7.55 33.00 -0.45
C ASP A 80 -6.72 31.95 -1.23
N ALA A 81 -5.64 31.48 -0.59
CA ALA A 81 -4.96 30.27 -1.01
C ALA A 81 -4.46 29.52 0.24
N HIS A 82 -4.97 28.30 0.39
CA HIS A 82 -4.59 27.25 1.35
C HIS A 82 -5.02 27.47 2.81
N ARG A 83 -6.34 27.42 3.02
CA ARG A 83 -6.89 26.95 4.29
C ARG A 83 -6.86 25.42 4.28
N GLU A 84 -5.83 24.85 4.90
CA GLU A 84 -5.87 23.47 5.36
C GLU A 84 -7.00 23.35 6.40
N GLU A 85 -8.13 22.78 5.99
CA GLU A 85 -9.17 22.40 6.93
C GLU A 85 -8.76 21.08 7.58
N SER A 86 -8.34 21.18 8.84
CA SER A 86 -8.21 20.04 9.75
C SER A 86 -9.57 19.33 9.90
N PRO A 87 -9.69 18.02 9.59
CA PRO A 87 -10.92 17.29 9.82
C PRO A 87 -10.96 16.72 11.24
N ASP A 88 -10.90 17.58 12.26
CA ASP A 88 -11.26 17.23 13.63
C ASP A 88 -12.72 17.66 13.88
N ALA A 89 -13.68 16.82 13.46
CA ALA A 89 -15.00 16.62 14.11
C ALA A 89 -16.03 15.97 13.17
N ALA A 90 -16.09 14.63 13.11
CA ALA A 90 -17.32 13.92 12.73
C ALA A 90 -17.30 12.40 13.06
N LEU A 91 -16.91 12.00 14.28
CA LEU A 91 -17.12 10.61 14.74
C LEU A 91 -17.62 10.58 16.18
N ALA A 92 -18.80 11.16 16.42
CA ALA A 92 -19.53 10.97 17.66
C ALA A 92 -21.02 10.80 17.34
N GLY A 93 -21.51 9.57 17.46
CA GLY A 93 -22.95 9.26 17.44
C GLY A 93 -23.38 8.29 16.35
N LEU A 94 -22.94 7.02 16.44
CA LEU A 94 -23.64 5.91 15.79
C LEU A 94 -24.21 5.02 16.89
N ASP A 95 -25.47 5.27 17.23
CA ASP A 95 -26.28 4.31 17.98
C ASP A 95 -26.42 3.04 17.14
N ALA A 96 -26.22 1.89 17.80
CA ALA A 96 -26.32 0.56 17.21
C ALA A 96 -27.73 0.30 16.69
N ALA A 97 -27.97 0.64 15.42
CA ALA A 97 -29.13 0.16 14.68
C ALA A 97 -28.92 -1.34 14.43
N THR A 98 -29.88 -2.16 14.86
CA THR A 98 -29.97 -3.56 14.48
C THR A 98 -29.92 -3.64 12.95
N PRO A 99 -28.95 -4.36 12.36
CA PRO A 99 -28.79 -4.40 10.92
C PRO A 99 -30.05 -4.98 10.27
N PRO A 100 -30.53 -4.41 9.15
CA PRO A 100 -31.58 -5.05 8.37
C PRO A 100 -31.10 -6.44 7.96
N ASP A 101 -32.00 -7.42 8.08
CA ASP A 101 -31.77 -8.80 7.66
C ASP A 101 -31.40 -8.79 6.17
N ALA A 102 -30.10 -8.91 5.92
CA ALA A 102 -29.53 -8.99 4.59
C ALA A 102 -29.93 -10.34 4.02
N SER A 103 -31.12 -10.40 3.43
CA SER A 103 -31.48 -11.43 2.47
C SER A 103 -30.33 -11.48 1.47
N THR A 104 -29.54 -12.54 1.60
CA THR A 104 -28.28 -12.78 0.90
C THR A 104 -28.52 -12.59 -0.59
N PRO A 105 -27.92 -11.57 -1.24
CA PRO A 105 -27.89 -11.51 -2.68
C PRO A 105 -27.08 -12.73 -3.13
N ASP A 106 -27.82 -13.75 -3.54
CA ASP A 106 -27.43 -14.96 -4.28
C ASP A 106 -26.32 -15.86 -3.68
N GLY A 107 -26.75 -16.96 -3.04
CA GLY A 107 -26.15 -18.25 -3.36
C GLY A 107 -25.48 -19.09 -2.27
N GLY A 108 -25.82 -18.98 -0.99
CA GLY A 108 -25.27 -19.88 0.05
C GLY A 108 -23.76 -19.76 0.27
N PRO A 109 -23.19 -20.48 1.25
CA PRO A 109 -21.75 -20.43 1.50
C PRO A 109 -21.01 -21.12 0.34
N LEU A 110 -20.28 -20.32 -0.44
CA LEU A 110 -19.33 -20.80 -1.45
C LEU A 110 -18.37 -21.84 -0.85
N CYS A 111 -17.86 -21.59 0.36
CA CYS A 111 -17.09 -22.55 1.14
C CYS A 111 -17.84 -22.88 2.44
N ALA A 112 -18.32 -24.11 2.57
CA ALA A 112 -18.83 -24.66 3.83
C ALA A 112 -18.00 -25.90 4.22
N PRO A 113 -17.37 -25.93 5.42
CA PRO A 113 -17.39 -24.91 6.49
C PRO A 113 -16.66 -23.61 6.11
N SER A 114 -16.85 -22.56 6.92
CA SER A 114 -16.15 -21.28 6.80
C SER A 114 -14.63 -21.50 6.84
N CYS A 115 -13.90 -20.77 6.00
CA CYS A 115 -12.44 -20.84 5.92
C CYS A 115 -11.78 -20.45 7.25
N LEU A 116 -10.57 -20.97 7.49
CA LEU A 116 -9.81 -20.67 8.70
C LEU A 116 -9.29 -19.22 8.66
N ALA A 117 -8.83 -18.73 9.82
CA ALA A 117 -8.16 -17.44 9.88
C ALA A 117 -6.92 -17.44 8.97
N GLY A 118 -6.84 -16.46 8.07
CA GLY A 118 -5.77 -16.38 7.05
C GLY A 118 -6.09 -17.11 5.74
N GLU A 119 -7.29 -17.68 5.60
CA GLU A 119 -7.79 -18.24 4.36
C GLU A 119 -8.90 -17.37 3.76
N ALA A 120 -9.03 -17.41 2.43
CA ALA A 120 -10.13 -16.83 1.68
C ALA A 120 -10.86 -17.92 0.88
N CYS A 121 -12.13 -17.70 0.60
CA CYS A 121 -12.93 -18.64 -0.17
C CYS A 121 -12.77 -18.39 -1.67
N LEU A 122 -12.16 -19.33 -2.39
CA LEU A 122 -12.08 -19.31 -3.85
C LEU A 122 -13.04 -20.35 -4.39
N GLU A 123 -14.20 -19.86 -4.84
CA GLU A 123 -15.33 -20.64 -5.36
C GLU A 123 -15.88 -21.68 -4.37
N THR A 124 -15.16 -22.77 -4.14
CA THR A 124 -15.58 -23.84 -3.22
C THR A 124 -14.47 -24.32 -2.29
N THR A 125 -13.27 -23.76 -2.42
CA THR A 125 -12.09 -24.18 -1.67
C THR A 125 -11.54 -23.02 -0.86
N CYS A 126 -11.25 -23.28 0.40
CA CYS A 126 -10.49 -22.34 1.23
C CYS A 126 -9.02 -22.41 0.83
N VAL A 127 -8.45 -21.27 0.45
CA VAL A 127 -7.03 -21.17 0.12
C VAL A 127 -6.36 -20.19 1.05
N GLN A 128 -5.07 -20.39 1.30
CA GLN A 128 -4.27 -19.44 2.05
C GLN A 128 -4.23 -18.09 1.32
N VAL A 129 -4.44 -17.01 2.06
CA VAL A 129 -4.32 -15.66 1.51
C VAL A 129 -2.85 -15.38 1.23
N ALA A 130 -2.50 -15.34 -0.05
CA ALA A 130 -1.16 -15.06 -0.55
C ALA A 130 -1.26 -14.49 -1.97
N PHE A 131 -0.22 -13.78 -2.43
CA PHE A 131 -0.17 -13.25 -3.80
C PHE A 131 -0.30 -14.35 -4.86
N SER A 132 0.18 -15.57 -4.56
CA SER A 132 0.02 -16.73 -5.43
C SER A 132 -1.43 -17.16 -5.65
N SER A 133 -2.34 -16.76 -4.76
CA SER A 133 -3.76 -17.10 -4.81
C SER A 133 -4.57 -16.17 -5.71
N ILE A 134 -4.01 -15.01 -6.13
CA ILE A 134 -4.71 -14.01 -6.95
C ILE A 134 -5.22 -14.61 -8.27
N CYS A 135 -4.37 -15.35 -8.98
CA CYS A 135 -4.76 -15.97 -10.25
C CYS A 135 -5.58 -17.26 -10.09
N GLY A 136 -5.94 -17.63 -8.86
CA GLY A 136 -6.96 -18.65 -8.61
C GLY A 136 -8.39 -18.14 -8.80
N LEU A 137 -8.57 -16.82 -8.98
CA LEU A 137 -9.84 -16.17 -9.27
C LEU A 137 -9.93 -15.87 -10.77
N ALA A 138 -11.15 -15.88 -11.33
CA ALA A 138 -11.37 -15.54 -12.74
C ALA A 138 -11.62 -14.04 -12.98
N HIS A 139 -11.95 -13.31 -11.92
CA HIS A 139 -12.39 -11.93 -12.00
C HIS A 139 -11.75 -11.08 -10.90
N ALA A 140 -11.53 -9.80 -11.19
CA ALA A 140 -11.25 -8.79 -10.19
C ALA A 140 -12.10 -7.54 -10.40
N THR A 141 -12.27 -6.77 -9.34
CA THR A 141 -12.88 -5.45 -9.34
C THR A 141 -11.92 -4.43 -8.74
N LEU A 142 -11.49 -3.46 -9.57
CA LEU A 142 -10.80 -2.25 -9.15
C LEU A 142 -11.83 -1.26 -8.59
N LEU A 143 -11.61 -0.80 -7.36
CA LEU A 143 -12.46 0.12 -6.62
C LEU A 143 -11.78 1.49 -6.55
N ASN A 144 -12.35 2.47 -7.28
CA ASN A 144 -11.83 3.83 -7.37
C ASN A 144 -12.54 4.78 -6.39
N ASP A 145 -11.79 5.58 -5.65
CA ASP A 145 -12.31 6.62 -4.76
C ASP A 145 -12.51 7.99 -5.47
N GLY A 146 -12.06 8.12 -6.72
CA GLY A 146 -12.13 9.34 -7.52
C GLY A 146 -10.86 10.20 -7.50
N SER A 147 -9.82 9.79 -6.77
CA SER A 147 -8.50 10.42 -6.78
C SER A 147 -7.71 9.99 -8.02
N SER A 148 -7.32 10.94 -8.87
CA SER A 148 -6.61 10.62 -10.12
C SER A 148 -5.27 9.89 -9.93
N VAL A 149 -4.60 10.10 -8.79
CA VAL A 149 -3.35 9.37 -8.46
C VAL A 149 -3.67 7.91 -8.18
N ASP A 150 -4.67 7.67 -7.34
CA ASP A 150 -5.06 6.32 -6.92
C ASP A 150 -5.68 5.53 -8.08
N GLU A 151 -6.45 6.19 -8.94
CA GLU A 151 -6.98 5.60 -10.18
C GLU A 151 -5.88 5.18 -11.15
N ALA A 152 -4.84 6.00 -11.30
CA ALA A 152 -3.70 5.67 -12.15
C ALA A 152 -2.91 4.48 -11.61
N VAL A 153 -2.70 4.44 -10.29
CA VAL A 153 -2.05 3.32 -9.60
C VAL A 153 -2.88 2.03 -9.73
N GLY A 154 -4.17 2.09 -9.38
CA GLY A 154 -5.10 0.97 -9.49
C GLY A 154 -5.19 0.45 -10.92
N SER A 155 -5.19 1.33 -11.92
CA SER A 155 -5.16 0.92 -13.35
C SER A 155 -3.88 0.18 -13.72
N GLY A 156 -2.72 0.59 -13.18
CA GLY A 156 -1.46 -0.13 -13.37
C GLY A 156 -1.47 -1.52 -12.74
N VAL A 157 -2.01 -1.63 -11.52
CA VAL A 157 -2.19 -2.91 -10.83
C VAL A 157 -3.17 -3.81 -11.61
N ALA A 158 -4.31 -3.27 -12.07
CA ALA A 158 -5.29 -3.98 -12.90
C ALA A 158 -4.66 -4.60 -14.14
N ALA A 159 -3.81 -3.83 -14.84
CA ALA A 159 -3.10 -4.28 -16.02
C ALA A 159 -2.11 -5.41 -15.68
N ALA A 160 -1.35 -5.28 -14.58
CA ALA A 160 -0.41 -6.31 -14.15
C ALA A 160 -1.10 -7.62 -13.77
N VAL A 161 -2.22 -7.57 -13.03
CA VAL A 161 -3.02 -8.76 -12.70
C VAL A 161 -3.53 -9.42 -13.99
N SER A 162 -4.10 -8.65 -14.91
CA SER A 162 -4.60 -9.18 -16.19
C SER A 162 -3.50 -9.89 -16.99
N VAL A 163 -2.29 -9.32 -17.03
CA VAL A 163 -1.14 -9.94 -17.70
C VAL A 163 -0.68 -11.22 -17.00
N ALA A 164 -0.61 -11.22 -15.66
CA ALA A 164 -0.11 -12.35 -14.89
C ALA A 164 -1.08 -13.54 -14.86
N CYS A 165 -2.39 -13.27 -14.79
CA CYS A 165 -3.41 -14.31 -14.66
C CYS A 165 -3.95 -14.84 -16.00
N GLY A 166 -3.62 -14.20 -17.12
CA GLY A 166 -3.92 -14.70 -18.46
C GLY A 166 -5.20 -14.15 -19.08
N GLU A 167 -5.51 -14.61 -20.30
CA GLU A 167 -6.52 -13.99 -21.18
C GLU A 167 -7.96 -14.18 -20.69
N ASP A 168 -8.22 -15.19 -19.87
CA ASP A 168 -9.54 -15.45 -19.30
C ASP A 168 -9.82 -14.61 -18.04
N PHE A 169 -8.80 -13.93 -17.50
CA PHE A 169 -8.96 -13.07 -16.33
C PHE A 169 -9.54 -11.71 -16.73
N THR A 170 -10.62 -11.28 -16.08
CA THR A 170 -11.25 -9.99 -16.37
C THR A 170 -11.19 -9.04 -15.18
N VAL A 171 -10.89 -7.76 -15.44
CA VAL A 171 -11.00 -6.70 -14.43
C VAL A 171 -12.19 -5.80 -14.74
N SER A 172 -13.05 -5.59 -13.74
CA SER A 172 -14.11 -4.58 -13.77
C SER A 172 -13.69 -3.34 -12.97
N LEU A 173 -14.18 -2.16 -13.35
CA LEU A 173 -13.92 -0.91 -12.63
C LEU A 173 -15.23 -0.46 -11.97
N ARG A 174 -15.16 -0.12 -10.69
CA ARG A 174 -16.28 0.41 -9.91
C ARG A 174 -15.83 1.63 -9.13
N SER A 175 -16.73 2.60 -8.98
CA SER A 175 -16.50 3.73 -8.09
C SER A 175 -16.97 3.37 -6.68
N LEU A 176 -16.25 3.81 -5.65
CA LEU A 176 -16.72 3.76 -4.26
C LEU A 176 -17.90 4.71 -4.00
N ALA A 177 -18.21 5.62 -4.94
CA ALA A 177 -19.45 6.40 -4.92
C ALA A 177 -20.67 5.60 -5.45
N ASP A 178 -20.45 4.43 -6.06
CA ASP A 178 -21.53 3.56 -6.52
C ASP A 178 -22.06 2.73 -5.33
N PRO A 179 -23.33 2.95 -4.89
CA PRO A 179 -23.90 2.23 -3.77
C PRO A 179 -24.13 0.74 -4.05
N SER A 180 -23.94 0.28 -5.29
CA SER A 180 -23.92 -1.15 -5.62
C SER A 180 -22.54 -1.79 -5.48
N ALA A 181 -21.48 -1.00 -5.33
CA ALA A 181 -20.11 -1.48 -5.12
C ALA A 181 -19.67 -1.36 -3.65
N PHE A 182 -20.14 -0.32 -2.94
CA PHE A 182 -19.73 -0.01 -1.58
C PHE A 182 -20.86 0.58 -0.75
N GLU A 183 -21.11 0.00 0.43
CA GLU A 183 -22.07 0.48 1.42
C GLU A 183 -21.35 1.38 2.42
N ALA A 184 -21.33 2.70 2.16
CA ALA A 184 -20.57 3.66 2.94
C ALA A 184 -20.96 3.72 4.43
N SER A 185 -22.21 3.40 4.80
CA SER A 185 -22.67 3.38 6.19
C SER A 185 -22.05 2.25 7.02
N THR A 186 -21.70 1.14 6.39
CA THR A 186 -21.15 -0.05 7.06
C THR A 186 -19.69 -0.29 6.69
N GLY A 187 -19.17 0.39 5.67
CA GLY A 187 -17.86 0.11 5.10
C GLY A 187 -17.78 -1.21 4.34
N ARG A 188 -18.93 -1.80 4.00
CA ARG A 188 -18.99 -3.14 3.41
C ARG A 188 -18.91 -3.04 1.89
N LEU A 189 -18.06 -3.85 1.29
CA LEU A 189 -18.06 -4.01 -0.16
C LEU A 189 -19.31 -4.80 -0.58
N LEU A 190 -19.81 -4.52 -1.78
CA LEU A 190 -20.95 -5.22 -2.37
C LEU A 190 -20.60 -5.93 -3.69
N THR A 191 -19.32 -5.94 -4.04
CA THR A 191 -18.77 -6.75 -5.14
C THR A 191 -18.95 -8.26 -4.87
N PRO A 192 -19.03 -9.11 -5.91
CA PRO A 192 -19.21 -10.54 -5.71
C PRO A 192 -18.07 -11.17 -4.90
N ARG A 193 -18.39 -12.22 -4.14
CA ARG A 193 -17.43 -12.89 -3.25
C ARG A 193 -16.37 -13.72 -3.98
N SER A 194 -16.66 -14.10 -5.20
CA SER A 194 -15.79 -14.89 -6.08
C SER A 194 -14.80 -14.06 -6.91
N GLU A 195 -14.57 -12.80 -6.54
CA GLU A 195 -13.66 -11.90 -7.25
C GLU A 195 -12.61 -11.34 -6.30
N LEU A 196 -11.45 -10.97 -6.84
CA LEU A 196 -10.48 -10.13 -6.13
C LEU A 196 -11.05 -8.71 -6.11
N ALA A 197 -11.27 -8.15 -4.92
CA ALA A 197 -11.44 -6.71 -4.80
C ALA A 197 -10.07 -6.06 -4.60
N PHE A 198 -9.83 -4.89 -5.21
CA PHE A 198 -8.64 -4.12 -4.86
C PHE A 198 -8.85 -2.62 -4.99
N THR A 199 -8.13 -1.87 -4.18
CA THR A 199 -8.18 -0.41 -4.15
C THR A 199 -6.80 0.15 -3.80
N SER A 200 -6.52 1.35 -4.28
CA SER A 200 -5.30 2.09 -3.95
C SER A 200 -5.69 3.40 -3.25
N GLY A 201 -4.82 3.89 -2.38
CA GLY A 201 -5.05 5.13 -1.62
C GLY A 201 -5.31 4.89 -0.13
N GLY A 202 -4.84 5.83 0.70
CA GLY A 202 -4.82 5.67 2.15
C GLY A 202 -6.11 6.08 2.85
N PHE A 203 -6.18 5.78 4.15
CA PHE A 203 -7.40 5.97 4.97
C PHE A 203 -7.96 7.40 4.98
N TYR A 204 -7.16 8.42 4.67
CA TYR A 204 -7.61 9.82 4.64
C TYR A 204 -8.55 10.13 3.46
N PHE A 205 -8.29 9.54 2.30
CA PHE A 205 -8.99 9.87 1.05
C PHE A 205 -9.83 8.71 0.52
N ASN A 206 -9.42 7.47 0.81
CA ASN A 206 -10.11 6.28 0.37
C ASN A 206 -11.12 5.81 1.45
N PRO A 207 -12.44 5.96 1.22
CA PRO A 207 -13.45 5.69 2.24
C PRO A 207 -13.58 4.20 2.58
N LEU A 208 -13.19 3.31 1.67
CA LEU A 208 -13.13 1.88 1.94
C LEU A 208 -12.00 1.57 2.94
N VAL A 209 -10.80 2.09 2.70
CA VAL A 209 -9.65 1.91 3.60
C VAL A 209 -9.95 2.52 4.97
N ALA A 210 -10.53 3.72 5.01
CA ALA A 210 -10.98 4.36 6.25
C ALA A 210 -11.91 3.45 7.07
N ALA A 211 -12.88 2.82 6.41
CA ALA A 211 -13.85 1.95 7.08
C ALA A 211 -13.23 0.62 7.52
N LEU A 212 -12.33 0.04 6.73
CA LEU A 212 -11.61 -1.20 7.07
C LEU A 212 -10.73 -1.00 8.31
N GLU A 213 -9.97 0.08 8.34
CA GLU A 213 -9.07 0.39 9.47
C GLU A 213 -9.84 0.74 10.75
N SER A 214 -10.92 1.53 10.62
CA SER A 214 -11.77 1.92 11.75
C SER A 214 -12.49 0.73 12.37
N SER A 215 -12.90 -0.24 11.54
CA SER A 215 -13.54 -1.49 11.98
C SER A 215 -12.56 -2.62 12.31
N ARG A 216 -11.24 -2.36 12.21
CA ARG A 216 -10.16 -3.34 12.45
C ARG A 216 -10.27 -4.61 11.59
N ARG A 217 -10.79 -4.46 10.37
CA ARG A 217 -10.89 -5.56 9.38
C ARG A 217 -9.64 -5.69 8.51
N SER A 218 -8.89 -4.60 8.30
CA SER A 218 -7.56 -4.66 7.69
C SER A 218 -6.53 -5.22 8.69
N PRO A 219 -5.48 -5.94 8.23
CA PRO A 219 -4.38 -6.40 9.08
C PRO A 219 -3.68 -5.27 9.86
N LEU A 220 -3.48 -4.13 9.20
CA LEU A 220 -2.87 -2.93 9.76
C LEU A 220 -3.86 -1.78 9.80
N TYR A 221 -3.60 -0.81 10.67
CA TYR A 221 -4.29 0.47 10.69
C TYR A 221 -3.33 1.61 10.96
N PHE A 222 -3.62 2.77 10.39
CA PHE A 222 -2.85 3.98 10.56
C PHE A 222 -2.94 4.51 11.99
N THR A 223 -1.82 4.99 12.49
CA THR A 223 -1.69 5.61 13.81
C THR A 223 -1.02 6.97 13.68
N SER A 224 -1.47 7.94 14.49
CA SER A 224 -0.84 9.25 14.63
C SER A 224 -1.03 9.77 16.05
N ASN A 225 -0.01 10.45 16.57
CA ASN A 225 -0.10 11.25 17.79
C ASN A 225 0.20 12.75 17.55
N GLY A 226 0.18 13.17 16.28
CA GLY A 226 0.50 14.54 15.86
C GLY A 226 1.99 14.82 15.62
N SER A 227 2.92 14.02 16.18
CA SER A 227 4.37 14.14 15.90
C SER A 227 4.92 12.93 15.16
N THR A 228 4.45 11.75 15.52
CA THR A 228 4.82 10.48 14.91
C THR A 228 3.60 9.84 14.29
N ILE A 229 3.82 9.21 13.15
CA ILE A 229 2.82 8.44 12.42
C ILE A 229 3.36 7.04 12.16
N GLY A 230 2.50 6.15 11.66
CA GLY A 230 2.89 4.82 11.22
C GLY A 230 1.71 3.87 11.28
N TRP A 231 1.99 2.58 11.48
CA TRP A 231 0.97 1.54 11.50
C TRP A 231 1.07 0.67 12.74
N ALA A 232 -0.08 0.18 13.19
CA ALA A 232 -0.18 -0.84 14.22
C ALA A 232 -0.98 -2.04 13.70
N ALA A 233 -0.72 -3.21 14.29
CA ALA A 233 -1.44 -4.42 13.94
C ALA A 233 -2.85 -4.38 14.54
N SER A 234 -3.89 -4.56 13.72
CA SER A 234 -5.29 -4.47 14.13
C SER A 234 -5.67 -5.44 15.25
N VAL A 235 -5.07 -6.63 15.27
CA VAL A 235 -5.36 -7.67 16.26
C VAL A 235 -4.77 -7.36 17.63
N THR A 236 -3.53 -6.87 17.68
CA THR A 236 -2.79 -6.72 18.95
C THR A 236 -2.72 -5.27 19.42
N ASN A 237 -3.04 -4.30 18.56
CA ASN A 237 -2.80 -2.87 18.73
C ASN A 237 -1.32 -2.53 19.03
N LEU A 238 -0.40 -3.45 18.71
CA LEU A 238 1.03 -3.19 18.85
C LEU A 238 1.54 -2.42 17.64
N PRO A 239 2.40 -1.39 17.84
CA PRO A 239 3.05 -0.70 16.75
C PRO A 239 3.84 -1.68 15.89
N VAL A 240 3.61 -1.61 14.57
CA VAL A 240 4.38 -2.32 13.54
C VAL A 240 5.52 -1.43 13.05
N LEU A 241 5.20 -0.15 12.82
CA LEU A 241 6.17 0.87 12.45
C LEU A 241 5.74 2.22 13.02
N THR A 242 6.69 3.01 13.51
CA THR A 242 6.46 4.39 13.96
C THR A 242 7.65 5.25 13.55
N PHE A 243 7.38 6.41 12.97
CA PHE A 243 8.38 7.38 12.51
C PHE A 243 7.86 8.82 12.67
N PRO A 244 8.75 9.83 12.76
CA PRO A 244 8.35 11.23 12.69
C PRO A 244 7.56 11.53 11.41
N GLY A 245 6.44 12.24 11.51
CA GLY A 245 5.70 12.67 10.33
C GLY A 245 6.52 13.58 9.40
N SER A 246 7.52 14.28 9.97
CA SER A 246 8.49 15.09 9.23
C SER A 246 9.43 14.30 8.31
N ASP A 247 9.49 12.98 8.46
CA ASP A 247 10.31 12.14 7.60
C ASP A 247 9.64 11.92 6.23
N VAL A 248 8.33 12.16 6.12
CA VAL A 248 7.60 12.06 4.86
C VAL A 248 7.77 13.33 4.03
N SER A 249 8.11 13.16 2.76
CA SER A 249 8.37 14.22 1.79
C SER A 249 8.17 13.72 0.36
N ASP A 250 8.31 14.59 -0.64
CA ASP A 250 8.24 14.21 -2.05
C ASP A 250 9.35 13.22 -2.48
N THR A 251 10.38 13.02 -1.65
CA THR A 251 11.52 12.14 -1.95
C THR A 251 11.71 11.02 -0.92
N HIS A 252 10.85 10.93 0.09
CA HIS A 252 10.92 9.90 1.12
C HIS A 252 9.52 9.64 1.66
N ASP A 253 9.05 8.40 1.57
CA ASP A 253 7.71 8.01 1.97
C ASP A 253 7.73 6.59 2.55
N PHE A 254 6.66 6.22 3.24
CA PHE A 254 6.42 4.86 3.68
C PHE A 254 5.11 4.39 3.09
N PHE A 255 5.05 3.11 2.73
CA PHE A 255 3.83 2.56 2.16
C PHE A 255 3.56 1.15 2.64
N VAL A 256 2.29 0.78 2.55
CA VAL A 256 1.77 -0.52 2.93
C VAL A 256 1.13 -1.22 1.74
N ILE A 257 1.26 -2.53 1.73
CA ILE A 257 0.55 -3.43 0.82
C ILE A 257 -0.07 -4.53 1.69
N GLU A 258 -1.38 -4.73 1.57
CA GLU A 258 -2.14 -5.72 2.35
C GLU A 258 -3.00 -6.59 1.43
N LEU A 259 -2.96 -7.90 1.63
CA LEU A 259 -3.81 -8.88 0.99
C LEU A 259 -4.49 -9.72 2.07
N PHE A 260 -5.82 -9.63 2.17
CA PHE A 260 -6.57 -10.23 3.28
C PHE A 260 -8.00 -10.58 2.90
N ASP A 261 -8.68 -11.35 3.76
CA ASP A 261 -10.12 -11.57 3.69
C ASP A 261 -10.86 -10.40 4.34
N ASP A 262 -11.83 -9.79 3.66
CA ASP A 262 -12.53 -8.59 4.13
C ASP A 262 -13.59 -8.84 5.22
N GLY A 263 -13.71 -10.09 5.69
CA GLY A 263 -14.70 -10.58 6.65
C GLY A 263 -15.97 -11.13 6.00
N ASP A 264 -16.18 -10.87 4.71
CA ASP A 264 -17.29 -11.40 3.91
C ASP A 264 -16.87 -12.57 3.02
N GLY A 265 -15.63 -13.05 3.13
CA GLY A 265 -15.11 -14.13 2.28
C GLY A 265 -14.42 -13.64 1.01
N ARG A 266 -14.24 -12.32 0.81
CA ARG A 266 -13.56 -11.78 -0.37
C ARG A 266 -12.09 -11.57 -0.10
N LEU A 267 -11.29 -11.97 -1.08
CA LEU A 267 -9.91 -11.53 -1.16
C LEU A 267 -9.85 -10.05 -1.53
N LEU A 268 -9.24 -9.24 -0.67
CA LEU A 268 -9.07 -7.80 -0.83
C LEU A 268 -7.58 -7.43 -0.82
N LEU A 269 -7.14 -6.76 -1.88
CA LEU A 269 -5.81 -6.15 -1.99
C LEU A 269 -5.91 -4.64 -1.78
N VAL A 270 -5.12 -4.10 -0.85
CA VAL A 270 -5.03 -2.67 -0.55
C VAL A 270 -3.58 -2.24 -0.69
N ASP A 271 -3.32 -1.12 -1.37
CA ASP A 271 -1.99 -0.51 -1.43
C ASP A 271 -2.05 1.01 -1.28
N TYR A 272 -1.22 1.57 -0.41
CA TYR A 272 -1.14 3.02 -0.23
C TYR A 272 0.14 3.48 0.47
N GLY A 273 0.57 4.71 0.17
CA GLY A 273 1.60 5.44 0.92
C GLY A 273 1.02 6.47 1.88
N ILE A 274 1.88 7.07 2.70
CA ILE A 274 1.48 8.26 3.47
C ILE A 274 1.18 9.42 2.52
N GLY A 275 2.04 9.62 1.51
CA GLY A 275 1.85 10.57 0.43
C GLY A 275 1.53 9.92 -0.92
N SER A 276 1.28 10.76 -1.92
CA SER A 276 0.99 10.33 -3.29
C SER A 276 2.17 9.63 -3.97
N GLN A 277 3.42 9.95 -3.58
CA GLN A 277 4.60 9.27 -4.10
C GLN A 277 4.72 7.86 -3.51
N GLY A 278 4.46 7.70 -2.21
CA GLY A 278 4.36 6.40 -1.56
C GLY A 278 3.28 5.52 -2.17
N THR A 279 2.09 6.06 -2.49
CA THR A 279 1.04 5.25 -3.17
C THR A 279 1.48 4.80 -4.55
N GLN A 280 2.13 5.66 -5.33
CA GLN A 280 2.68 5.26 -6.63
C GLN A 280 3.78 4.19 -6.49
N ALA A 281 4.64 4.31 -5.47
CA ALA A 281 5.65 3.30 -5.16
C ALA A 281 5.04 1.97 -4.73
N ALA A 282 3.96 2.01 -3.92
CA ALA A 282 3.18 0.84 -3.52
C ALA A 282 2.62 0.12 -4.74
N GLY A 283 1.98 0.86 -5.65
CA GLY A 283 1.48 0.33 -6.92
C GLY A 283 2.53 -0.37 -7.77
N ARG A 284 3.71 0.26 -7.95
CA ARG A 284 4.84 -0.37 -8.66
C ARG A 284 5.27 -1.65 -7.96
N LYS A 285 5.36 -1.63 -6.63
CA LYS A 285 5.78 -2.78 -5.85
C LYS A 285 4.77 -3.92 -5.91
N VAL A 286 3.47 -3.64 -5.91
CA VAL A 286 2.40 -4.62 -6.16
C VAL A 286 2.56 -5.28 -7.52
N GLN A 287 2.88 -4.52 -8.57
CA GLN A 287 3.12 -5.11 -9.91
C GLN A 287 4.32 -6.08 -9.89
N GLU A 288 5.40 -5.76 -9.16
CA GLU A 288 6.51 -6.70 -8.95
C GLU A 288 6.08 -7.95 -8.17
N MET A 289 5.23 -7.78 -7.15
CA MET A 289 4.69 -8.89 -6.35
C MET A 289 3.84 -9.84 -7.20
N ILE A 290 2.99 -9.29 -8.05
CA ILE A 290 2.16 -10.05 -8.99
C ILE A 290 3.02 -10.78 -10.03
N ALA A 291 4.15 -10.20 -10.46
CA ALA A 291 5.07 -10.83 -11.40
C ALA A 291 5.88 -11.98 -10.77
N ALA A 292 6.07 -11.97 -9.45
CA ALA A 292 6.86 -12.97 -8.73
C ALA A 292 6.20 -13.41 -7.41
N PRO A 293 4.95 -13.94 -7.45
CA PRO A 293 4.10 -14.06 -6.26
C PRO A 293 4.65 -15.04 -5.22
N ALA A 294 5.41 -16.06 -5.64
CA ALA A 294 6.05 -17.01 -4.74
C ALA A 294 7.10 -16.37 -3.80
N SER A 295 7.57 -15.16 -4.11
CA SER A 295 8.51 -14.42 -3.25
C SER A 295 7.81 -13.66 -2.10
N TYR A 296 6.48 -13.65 -2.09
CA TYR A 296 5.66 -12.82 -1.22
C TYR A 296 4.59 -13.69 -0.52
N ALA A 297 5.02 -14.39 0.53
CA ALA A 297 4.17 -15.32 1.29
C ALA A 297 3.42 -14.69 2.48
N ASP A 298 3.82 -13.49 2.89
CA ASP A 298 3.17 -12.73 3.95
C ASP A 298 1.93 -11.98 3.40
N ARG A 299 1.03 -11.63 4.32
CA ARG A 299 -0.28 -11.01 4.03
C ARG A 299 -0.23 -9.49 4.03
N TRP A 300 0.77 -8.91 4.66
CA TRP A 300 1.02 -7.48 4.60
C TRP A 300 2.50 -7.18 4.62
N TYR A 301 2.86 -6.04 4.03
CA TYR A 301 4.22 -5.55 3.93
C TYR A 301 4.24 -4.04 4.14
N VAL A 302 5.23 -3.57 4.88
CA VAL A 302 5.52 -2.14 5.05
C VAL A 302 6.91 -1.87 4.47
N TYR A 303 6.98 -0.88 3.58
CA TYR A 303 8.19 -0.48 2.89
C TYR A 303 8.53 0.99 3.17
N GLU A 304 9.82 1.29 3.12
CA GLU A 304 10.39 2.63 3.00
C GLU A 304 10.71 2.87 1.52
N TRP A 305 10.27 4.01 0.99
CA TRP A 305 10.55 4.46 -0.36
C TRP A 305 11.38 5.74 -0.31
N VAL A 306 12.49 5.78 -1.04
CA VAL A 306 13.35 6.96 -1.17
C VAL A 306 13.62 7.21 -2.66
N LEU A 307 13.46 8.46 -3.08
CA LEU A 307 13.97 8.91 -4.37
C LEU A 307 15.47 9.22 -4.24
N ASP A 308 16.31 8.38 -4.82
CA ASP A 308 17.75 8.58 -4.85
C ASP A 308 18.16 9.19 -6.20
N ALA A 309 18.23 10.52 -6.23
CA ALA A 309 18.62 11.28 -7.41
C ALA A 309 20.05 10.95 -7.89
N ASP A 310 20.93 10.56 -6.97
CA ASP A 310 22.34 10.26 -7.27
C ASP A 310 22.52 8.84 -7.82
N ALA A 311 21.71 7.88 -7.35
CA ALA A 311 21.63 6.53 -7.92
C ALA A 311 20.80 6.48 -9.22
N GLY A 312 20.15 7.60 -9.58
CA GLY A 312 19.36 7.73 -10.80
C GLY A 312 18.04 6.95 -10.77
N GLY A 313 17.46 6.75 -9.58
CA GLY A 313 16.24 5.95 -9.46
C GLY A 313 15.62 5.93 -8.07
N GLU A 314 14.63 5.06 -7.93
CA GLU A 314 13.89 4.86 -6.70
C GLU A 314 14.45 3.67 -5.93
N VAL A 315 14.51 3.79 -4.60
CA VAL A 315 14.94 2.72 -3.71
C VAL A 315 13.76 2.35 -2.81
N THR A 316 13.39 1.08 -2.85
CA THR A 316 12.35 0.51 -2.00
C THR A 316 12.98 -0.51 -1.07
N ARG A 317 12.84 -0.33 0.24
CA ARG A 317 13.37 -1.23 1.27
C ARG A 317 12.22 -1.83 2.07
N LEU A 318 12.19 -3.16 2.18
CA LEU A 318 11.28 -3.84 3.09
C LEU A 318 11.67 -3.48 4.53
N VAL A 319 10.73 -2.92 5.28
CA VAL A 319 10.91 -2.60 6.70
C VAL A 319 10.44 -3.77 7.55
N VAL A 320 9.22 -4.24 7.31
CA VAL A 320 8.58 -5.30 8.08
C VAL A 320 7.44 -5.94 7.28
N SER A 321 7.18 -7.22 7.51
CA SER A 321 6.06 -7.98 6.94
C SER A 321 5.46 -8.94 7.98
N GLY A 322 4.25 -9.44 7.69
CA GLY A 322 3.61 -10.43 8.57
C GLY A 322 2.43 -11.17 7.94
N ARG A 323 2.02 -12.24 8.61
CA ARG A 323 0.94 -13.15 8.22
C ARG A 323 -0.36 -12.83 8.97
#